data_AF-A0A7J9HIU0-F1
#
_entry.id   AF-A0A7J9HIU0-F1
#
_cell.length_a   1.000
_cell.length_b   1.000
_cell.length_c   1.000
_cell.angle_alpha   90.00
_cell.angle_beta   90.00
_cell.angle_gamma   90.00
#
_symmetry.space_group_name_H-M   'P 1'
#
loop_
_entity.id
_entity.type
_entity.pdbx_description
1 polymer ?
#
loop_
_entity_poly.entity_id
_entity_poly.type
_entity_poly.pdbx_seq_one_letter_code
_entity_poly.pdbx_strand_id
1 'polypeptide(L)'
;MCVANSLGKLQTLKIERCFGMEEVIQDLQVSTISFQCLREVQVRECNKLNFLFPMYVANSLGQLQTLKIESYSQLQDIIQGPEVLISMAQGLAQLNEVELI
;
A
#
# COMPACT_ATOMS: atom_id res chain seq x y z
N MET A 1 -4.49 8.33 -24.77
CA MET A 1 -3.97 7.01 -24.34
C MET A 1 -3.36 7.25 -22.97
N CYS A 2 -4.18 7.22 -21.93
CA CYS A 2 -3.75 7.59 -20.58
C CYS A 2 -2.86 6.49 -20.03
N VAL A 3 -1.78 6.88 -19.35
CA VAL A 3 -0.74 6.02 -18.78
C VAL A 3 -1.26 5.26 -17.54
N ALA A 4 -2.45 4.67 -17.63
CA ALA A 4 -2.92 3.76 -16.62
C ALA A 4 -2.02 2.52 -16.66
N ASN A 5 -1.42 2.16 -15.51
CA ASN A 5 -0.58 0.98 -15.25
C ASN A 5 0.90 1.25 -14.90
N SER A 6 1.28 2.41 -14.36
CA SER A 6 2.68 2.75 -14.08
C SER A 6 3.43 1.76 -13.17
N LEU A 7 2.72 1.05 -12.28
CA LEU A 7 3.32 0.12 -11.31
C LEU A 7 2.77 -1.31 -11.38
N GLY A 8 1.97 -1.66 -12.40
CA GLY A 8 1.26 -2.95 -12.42
C GLY A 8 2.12 -4.18 -12.67
N LYS A 9 3.44 -4.02 -12.78
CA LYS A 9 4.42 -5.12 -12.80
C LYS A 9 5.25 -5.20 -11.53
N LEU A 10 5.13 -4.24 -10.63
CA LEU A 10 5.87 -4.21 -9.37
C LEU A 10 5.43 -5.41 -8.53
N GLN A 11 6.39 -6.22 -8.08
CA GLN A 11 6.14 -7.39 -7.24
C GLN A 11 6.48 -7.15 -5.78
N THR A 12 7.49 -6.34 -5.52
CA THR A 12 7.94 -6.00 -4.17
C THR A 12 8.08 -4.50 -4.05
N LEU A 13 7.47 -3.92 -3.01
CA LEU A 13 7.67 -2.54 -2.60
C LEU A 13 8.44 -2.53 -1.28
N LYS A 14 9.61 -1.90 -1.27
CA LYS A 14 10.41 -1.72 -0.05
C LYS A 14 10.62 -0.24 0.23
N ILE A 15 10.30 0.17 1.44
CA ILE A 15 10.47 1.54 1.92
C ILE A 15 11.27 1.44 3.21
N GLU A 16 12.51 1.93 3.21
CA GLU A 16 13.41 1.83 4.36
C GLU A 16 13.97 3.21 4.71
N ARG A 17 13.96 3.57 5.99
CA ARG A 17 14.61 4.78 6.52
C ARG A 17 14.10 6.10 5.90
N CYS A 18 12.83 6.11 5.48
CA CYS A 18 12.15 7.28 4.93
C CYS A 18 11.46 8.11 6.04
N PHE A 19 12.24 8.70 6.94
CA PHE A 19 11.72 9.36 8.16
C PHE A 19 10.80 10.56 7.91
N GLY A 20 10.89 11.20 6.74
CA GLY A 20 10.09 12.36 6.35
C GLY A 20 8.84 12.02 5.55
N MET A 21 8.64 10.75 5.17
CA MET A 21 7.58 10.35 4.25
C MET A 21 6.27 10.11 5.00
N GLU A 22 5.21 10.78 4.56
CA GLU A 22 3.87 10.69 5.18
C GLU A 22 2.92 9.77 4.41
N GLU A 23 3.12 9.67 3.09
CA GLU A 23 2.29 8.91 2.16
C GLU A 23 3.18 8.25 1.10
N VAL A 24 2.84 7.03 0.67
CA VAL A 24 3.52 6.36 -0.45
C VAL A 24 3.06 6.93 -1.81
N ILE A 25 1.79 7.33 -1.89
CA ILE A 25 1.14 7.80 -3.12
C ILE A 25 0.25 8.99 -2.77
N GLN A 26 0.43 10.09 -3.51
CA GLN A 26 -0.38 11.30 -3.35
C GLN A 26 -1.72 11.18 -4.05
N ASP A 27 -2.76 11.81 -3.47
CA ASP A 27 -4.15 11.76 -3.94
C ASP A 27 -4.34 12.27 -5.37
N LEU A 28 -3.45 13.11 -5.92
CA LEU A 28 -3.56 13.62 -7.30
C LEU A 28 -3.36 12.55 -8.40
N GLN A 29 -3.01 11.30 -8.05
CA GLN A 29 -2.67 10.24 -9.01
C GLN A 29 -3.80 9.23 -9.29
N VAL A 30 -5.05 9.55 -8.89
CA VAL A 30 -6.25 8.68 -8.76
C VAL A 30 -6.53 7.68 -9.90
N SER A 31 -6.03 7.88 -11.13
CA SER A 31 -6.40 7.03 -12.28
C SER A 31 -5.24 6.31 -12.99
N THR A 32 -4.00 6.39 -12.50
CA THR A 32 -2.83 5.84 -13.25
C THR A 32 -2.05 4.73 -12.56
N ILE A 33 -2.17 4.58 -11.23
CA ILE A 33 -1.43 3.57 -10.47
C ILE A 33 -2.27 2.31 -10.29
N SER A 34 -1.63 1.16 -10.53
CA SER A 34 -2.15 -0.18 -10.25
C SER A 34 -1.03 -1.04 -9.69
N PHE A 35 -1.35 -1.89 -8.72
CA PHE A 35 -0.45 -2.84 -8.05
C PHE A 35 -0.85 -4.30 -8.30
N GLN A 36 -1.49 -4.60 -9.43
CA GLN A 36 -2.04 -5.93 -9.74
C GLN A 36 -1.07 -7.12 -9.59
N CYS A 37 0.24 -6.90 -9.61
CA CYS A 37 1.26 -7.94 -9.44
C CYS A 37 2.04 -7.82 -8.12
N LEU A 38 1.69 -6.88 -7.24
CA LEU A 38 2.37 -6.67 -5.98
C LEU A 38 2.07 -7.84 -5.04
N ARG A 39 3.14 -8.47 -4.54
CA ARG A 39 3.11 -9.65 -3.67
C ARG A 39 3.66 -9.37 -2.28
N GLU A 40 4.57 -8.41 -2.17
CA GLU A 40 5.26 -8.13 -0.93
C GLU A 40 5.43 -6.63 -0.70
N VAL A 41 5.16 -6.21 0.54
CA VAL A 41 5.44 -4.85 1.04
C VAL A 41 6.31 -4.96 2.29
N GLN A 42 7.44 -4.25 2.28
CA GLN A 42 8.32 -4.09 3.43
C GLN A 42 8.47 -2.62 3.79
N VAL A 43 8.16 -2.26 5.03
CA VAL A 43 8.31 -0.90 5.56
C VAL A 43 9.21 -0.96 6.77
N ARG A 44 10.35 -0.26 6.73
CA ARG A 44 11.32 -0.25 7.82
C ARG A 44 11.71 1.16 8.21
N GLU A 45 11.73 1.45 9.51
CA GLU A 45 12.23 2.73 10.03
C GLU A 45 11.56 3.98 9.39
N CYS A 46 10.24 3.96 9.18
CA CYS A 46 9.48 5.05 8.53
C CYS A 46 8.54 5.76 9.52
N ASN A 47 9.08 6.72 10.27
CA ASN A 47 8.40 7.21 11.48
C ASN A 47 7.17 8.09 11.25
N LYS A 48 7.03 8.71 10.06
CA LYS A 48 5.94 9.64 9.74
C LYS A 48 4.86 9.08 8.80
N LEU A 49 5.02 7.83 8.37
CA LEU A 49 4.11 7.22 7.40
C LEU A 49 2.76 6.93 8.09
N ASN A 50 1.69 7.59 7.65
CA ASN A 50 0.37 7.47 8.28
C ASN A 50 -0.45 6.30 7.70
N PHE A 51 -0.31 6.06 6.40
CA PHE A 51 -0.92 4.96 5.68
C PHE A 51 -0.04 4.51 4.50
N LEU A 52 -0.21 3.25 4.07
CA LEU A 52 0.58 2.70 2.96
C LEU A 52 -0.05 2.99 1.60
N PHE A 53 -1.37 2.79 1.48
CA PHE A 53 -2.06 2.90 0.20
C PHE A 53 -3.35 3.71 0.36
N PRO A 54 -3.70 4.56 -0.61
CA PRO A 54 -5.03 5.15 -0.66
C PRO A 54 -6.07 4.14 -1.14
N MET A 55 -7.33 4.31 -0.73
CA MET A 55 -8.42 3.36 -1.03
C MET A 55 -8.62 3.09 -2.53
N TYR A 56 -8.36 4.05 -3.41
CA TYR A 56 -8.58 3.86 -4.85
C TYR A 56 -7.64 2.82 -5.48
N VAL A 57 -6.47 2.50 -4.89
CA VAL A 57 -5.61 1.41 -5.38
C VAL A 57 -5.93 0.06 -4.73
N ALA A 58 -6.84 0.01 -3.74
CA ALA A 58 -7.14 -1.19 -2.96
C ALA A 58 -7.49 -2.39 -3.87
N ASN A 59 -8.31 -2.18 -4.90
CA ASN A 59 -8.72 -3.24 -5.83
C ASN A 59 -7.56 -3.87 -6.60
N SER A 60 -6.42 -3.19 -6.71
CA SER A 60 -5.23 -3.71 -7.39
C SER A 60 -4.29 -4.49 -6.45
N LEU A 61 -4.53 -4.47 -5.14
CA LEU A 61 -3.68 -5.14 -4.16
C LEU A 61 -4.00 -6.64 -3.99
N GLY A 62 -4.94 -7.19 -4.76
CA GLY A 62 -5.47 -8.55 -4.55
C GLY A 62 -4.47 -9.71 -4.66
N GLN A 63 -3.22 -9.46 -5.10
CA GLN A 63 -2.12 -10.44 -5.09
C GLN A 63 -1.12 -10.25 -3.94
N LEU A 64 -1.33 -9.27 -3.07
CA LEU A 64 -0.45 -8.99 -1.94
C LEU A 64 -0.55 -10.14 -0.94
N GLN A 65 0.58 -10.77 -0.65
CA GLN A 65 0.68 -11.98 0.17
C GLN A 65 1.40 -11.70 1.49
N THR A 66 2.39 -10.80 1.46
CA THR A 66 3.29 -10.56 2.58
C THR A 66 3.38 -9.07 2.90
N LEU A 67 3.18 -8.73 4.16
CA LEU A 67 3.35 -7.39 4.71
C LEU A 67 4.29 -7.44 5.91
N LYS A 68 5.46 -6.82 5.79
CA LYS A 68 6.44 -6.72 6.88
C LYS A 68 6.62 -5.26 7.27
N ILE A 69 6.40 -4.96 8.53
CA ILE A 69 6.51 -3.60 9.08
C ILE A 69 7.43 -3.66 10.28
N GLU A 70 8.58 -3.01 10.16
CA GLU A 70 9.63 -2.96 11.18
C GLU A 70 9.92 -1.51 11.51
N SER A 71 9.11 -0.88 12.36
CA SER A 71 9.20 0.57 12.58
C SER A 71 8.51 1.06 13.84
N TYR A 72 9.01 2.17 14.40
CA TYR A 72 8.27 3.05 15.30
C TYR A 72 7.40 4.04 14.48
N SER A 73 6.67 3.54 13.49
CA SER A 73 5.85 4.38 12.59
C SER A 73 4.56 4.84 13.24
N GLN A 74 4.08 6.02 12.84
CA GLN A 74 2.73 6.50 13.11
C GLN A 74 1.68 5.86 12.17
N LEU A 75 1.97 4.66 11.65
CA LEU A 75 1.11 4.00 10.69
C LEU A 75 -0.19 3.59 11.36
N GLN A 76 -1.29 4.21 10.95
CA GLN A 76 -2.62 3.95 11.49
C GLN A 76 -3.32 2.85 10.70
N ASP A 77 -3.22 2.91 9.36
CA ASP A 77 -3.92 2.02 8.45
C ASP A 77 -3.05 1.57 7.28
N ILE A 78 -3.30 0.37 6.75
CA ILE A 78 -2.68 -0.06 5.50
C ILE A 78 -3.34 0.64 4.31
N ILE A 79 -4.66 0.83 4.37
CA ILE A 79 -5.45 1.44 3.31
C ILE A 79 -6.23 2.63 3.88
N GLN A 80 -5.99 3.83 3.35
CA GLN A 80 -6.67 5.07 3.75
C GLN A 80 -8.00 5.24 3.01
N GLY A 81 -9.11 5.26 3.74
CA GLY A 81 -10.41 5.70 3.24
C GLY A 81 -11.57 5.45 4.21
N PRO A 82 -12.76 6.00 3.95
CA PRO A 82 -13.90 5.90 4.87
C PRO A 82 -14.44 4.47 4.98
N GLU A 83 -14.70 4.00 6.21
CA GLU A 83 -15.21 2.66 6.53
C GLU A 83 -16.45 2.22 5.73
N VAL A 84 -17.26 3.19 5.27
CA VAL A 84 -18.52 2.95 4.54
C VAL A 84 -18.28 2.47 3.08
N LEU A 85 -17.09 2.66 2.52
CA LEU A 85 -16.71 2.18 1.18
C LEU A 85 -16.05 0.78 1.19
N ILE A 86 -15.99 0.10 2.34
CA ILE A 86 -15.38 -1.23 2.49
C ILE A 86 -16.09 -2.33 1.66
N SER A 87 -17.14 -2.03 0.89
CA SER A 87 -17.67 -2.96 -0.13
C SER A 87 -16.71 -3.25 -1.31
N MET A 88 -15.50 -2.68 -1.32
CA MET A 88 -14.34 -3.13 -2.09
C MET A 88 -13.48 -4.18 -1.33
N ALA A 89 -14.11 -5.14 -0.65
CA ALA A 89 -13.49 -6.09 0.28
C ALA A 89 -12.42 -7.05 -0.32
N GLN A 90 -11.99 -6.85 -1.56
CA GLN A 90 -11.09 -7.73 -2.29
C GLN A 90 -9.62 -7.33 -2.21
N GLY A 91 -9.31 -6.10 -1.76
CA GLY A 91 -7.96 -5.56 -1.92
C GLY A 91 -6.86 -6.35 -1.23
N LEU A 92 -7.13 -6.97 -0.07
CA LEU A 92 -6.16 -7.76 0.68
C LEU A 92 -6.58 -9.24 0.78
N ALA A 93 -7.38 -9.74 -0.18
CA ALA A 93 -7.97 -11.08 -0.10
C ALA A 93 -6.96 -12.25 -0.07
N GLN A 94 -5.70 -12.01 -0.49
CA GLN A 94 -4.63 -13.01 -0.50
C GLN A 94 -3.53 -12.76 0.56
N LEU A 95 -3.73 -11.79 1.45
CA LEU A 95 -2.74 -11.47 2.48
C LEU A 95 -2.68 -12.61 3.49
N ASN A 96 -1.54 -13.30 3.55
CA ASN A 96 -1.36 -14.48 4.39
C ASN A 96 -0.36 -14.24 5.53
N GLU A 97 0.59 -13.31 5.34
CA GLU A 97 1.68 -13.06 6.27
C GLU A 97 1.72 -11.58 6.65
N VAL A 98 1.57 -11.30 7.94
CA VAL A 98 1.75 -9.97 8.54
C VAL A 98 2.77 -10.11 9.65
N GLU A 99 3.93 -9.49 9.46
CA GLU A 99 4.99 -9.41 10.47
C GLU A 99 5.12 -7.97 10.95
N LEU A 100 4.94 -7.77 12.26
CA LEU A 100 5.19 -6.51 12.95
C LEU A 100 6.41 -6.72 13.85
N ILE A 101 7.51 -6.04 13.54
CA ILE A 101 8.83 -6.21 14.17
C ILE A 101 9.24 -4.92 14.89
#